data_AF-V6JEW5-F1
#
_entry.id   AF-V6JEW5-F1
#
_cell.length_a   1.000
_cell.length_b   1.000
_cell.length_c   1.000
_cell.angle_alpha   90.00
_cell.angle_beta   90.00
_cell.angle_gamma   90.00
#
_symmetry.space_group_name_H-M   'P 1'
#
loop_
_entity.id
_entity.type
_entity.pdbx_description
1 polymer ?
#
loop_
_entity_poly.entity_id
_entity_poly.type
_entity_poly.pdbx_seq_one_letter_code
_entity_poly.pdbx_strand_id
1 'polypeptide(L)'
;MGSPYCRKAAKESVVSSAWTPIVSRLKRELGRPVRILKVMGLRSDEGPDRKKRPAFRTVQVNGARIVDEWLPVKDWSTAAVKDWHTDAPVPYSWTYDSVPGTGDWLGNSRCSCALCGFASRRDLLLSVGRRPRLADLYAEVERVRGDSFRADWRITDLIRHAEQCGAPDPGVVCPDDGPEFTALKMQVRAALQKEPRKEPKLARRAGRALCDGCTVHS
;
A
#
# COMPACT_ATOMS: atom_id res chain seq x y z
N MET A 1 21.03 -0.82 7.05
CA MET A 1 20.53 0.32 6.25
C MET A 1 19.10 -0.03 5.79
N GLY A 2 18.07 0.36 6.56
CA GLY A 2 16.69 0.00 6.25
C GLY A 2 16.10 0.98 5.25
N SER A 3 15.93 0.56 3.99
CA SER A 3 15.12 1.32 3.03
C SER A 3 13.74 1.57 3.64
N PRO A 4 13.18 2.79 3.56
CA PRO A 4 11.83 3.05 4.03
C PRO A 4 10.84 2.02 3.45
N TYR A 5 9.99 1.47 4.30
CA TYR A 5 8.96 0.51 3.90
C TYR A 5 8.08 1.08 2.77
N CYS A 6 7.56 0.19 1.92
CA CYS A 6 6.70 0.51 0.77
C CYS A 6 7.34 1.29 -0.40
N ARG A 7 8.67 1.50 -0.43
CA ARG A 7 9.36 2.05 -1.61
C ARG A 7 9.52 1.03 -2.74
N LYS A 8 9.96 1.50 -3.92
CA LYS A 8 10.26 0.69 -5.12
C LYS A 8 11.03 -0.59 -4.79
N ALA A 9 12.03 -0.53 -3.90
CA ALA A 9 12.82 -1.68 -3.49
C ALA A 9 11.97 -2.84 -2.90
N ALA A 10 10.98 -2.52 -2.08
CA ALA A 10 10.09 -3.52 -1.49
C ALA A 10 9.13 -4.17 -2.52
N LYS A 11 8.92 -3.53 -3.68
CA LYS A 11 7.99 -3.98 -4.73
C LYS A 11 8.71 -4.64 -5.90
N GLU A 12 9.88 -4.14 -6.27
CA GLU A 12 10.58 -4.54 -7.49
C GLU A 12 11.89 -5.28 -7.20
N SER A 13 12.53 -5.08 -6.05
CA SER A 13 13.88 -5.60 -5.80
C SER A 13 13.91 -6.90 -4.98
N VAL A 14 12.82 -7.28 -4.31
CA VAL A 14 12.72 -8.53 -3.54
C VAL A 14 12.98 -9.74 -4.43
N VAL A 15 12.38 -9.75 -5.63
CA VAL A 15 12.56 -10.82 -6.61
C VAL A 15 13.99 -10.87 -7.17
N SER A 16 14.71 -9.74 -7.17
CA SER A 16 16.07 -9.69 -7.73
C SER A 16 17.06 -10.55 -6.95
N SER A 17 16.88 -10.70 -5.64
CA SER A 17 17.68 -11.59 -4.80
C SER A 17 17.41 -13.06 -5.13
N ALA A 18 16.15 -13.41 -5.42
CA ALA A 18 15.76 -14.77 -5.80
C ALA A 18 16.31 -15.17 -7.19
N TRP A 19 16.57 -14.20 -8.08
CA TRP A 19 17.14 -14.49 -9.39
C TRP A 19 18.61 -14.91 -9.36
N THR A 20 19.39 -14.46 -8.38
CA THR A 20 20.85 -14.63 -8.42
C THR A 20 21.27 -16.11 -8.54
N PRO A 21 20.75 -17.06 -7.75
CA PRO A 21 21.09 -18.47 -7.91
C PRO A 21 20.70 -19.04 -9.28
N ILE A 22 19.52 -18.65 -9.79
CA ILE A 22 18.98 -19.09 -11.08
C ILE A 22 19.84 -18.56 -12.24
N VAL A 23 20.19 -17.28 -12.20
CA VAL A 23 21.01 -16.62 -13.22
C VAL A 23 22.40 -17.22 -13.26
N SER A 24 23.04 -17.44 -12.11
CA SER A 24 24.37 -18.06 -12.04
C SER A 24 24.39 -19.45 -12.67
N ARG A 25 23.37 -20.28 -12.36
CA ARG A 25 23.23 -21.62 -12.93
C ARG A 25 22.99 -21.57 -14.45
N LEU A 26 21.96 -20.85 -14.89
CA LEU A 26 21.55 -20.80 -16.30
C LEU A 26 22.60 -20.14 -17.18
N LYS A 27 23.33 -19.12 -16.70
CA LYS A 27 24.41 -18.50 -17.47
C LYS A 27 25.49 -19.52 -17.84
N ARG A 28 25.88 -20.38 -16.89
CA ARG A 28 26.89 -21.43 -17.11
C ARG A 28 26.40 -22.48 -18.10
N GLU A 29 25.14 -22.88 -18.01
CA GLU A 29 24.51 -23.85 -18.92
C GLU A 29 24.37 -23.28 -20.36
N LEU A 30 24.01 -22.00 -20.48
CA LEU A 30 23.72 -21.38 -21.77
C LEU A 30 24.94 -20.77 -22.46
N GLY A 31 26.04 -20.53 -21.75
CA GLY A 31 27.22 -19.82 -22.27
C GLY A 31 26.97 -18.36 -22.66
N ARG A 32 25.81 -17.79 -22.28
CA ARG A 32 25.39 -16.42 -22.62
C ARG A 32 24.59 -15.78 -21.49
N PRO A 33 24.42 -14.44 -21.50
CA PRO A 33 23.57 -13.77 -20.52
C PRO A 33 22.13 -14.31 -20.52
N VAL A 34 21.57 -14.51 -19.34
CA VAL A 34 20.18 -14.97 -19.15
C VAL A 34 19.21 -13.84 -19.48
N ARG A 35 18.19 -14.11 -20.31
CA ARG A 35 17.11 -13.14 -20.57
C ARG A 35 15.98 -13.33 -19.57
N ILE A 36 15.55 -12.26 -18.93
CA ILE A 36 14.49 -12.24 -17.92
C ILE A 36 13.43 -11.24 -18.36
N LEU A 37 12.16 -11.68 -18.42
CA LEU A 37 11.02 -10.80 -18.63
C LEU A 37 10.27 -10.58 -17.31
N LYS A 38 10.21 -9.33 -16.87
CA LYS A 38 9.43 -8.88 -15.71
C LYS A 38 8.09 -8.33 -16.20
N VAL A 39 7.01 -9.07 -15.97
CA VAL A 39 5.65 -8.64 -16.31
C VAL A 39 5.03 -7.94 -15.11
N MET A 40 4.55 -6.70 -15.27
CA MET A 40 4.00 -5.89 -14.17
C MET A 40 2.67 -5.25 -14.55
N GLY A 41 1.69 -5.30 -13.65
CA GLY A 41 0.37 -4.68 -13.82
C GLY A 41 0.32 -3.17 -13.55
N LEU A 42 1.33 -2.39 -13.98
CA LEU A 42 1.35 -0.93 -13.80
C LEU A 42 0.61 -0.23 -14.94
N ARG A 43 -0.32 0.67 -14.61
CA ARG A 43 -1.14 1.43 -15.56
C ARG A 43 -0.80 2.92 -15.54
N SER A 44 -1.02 3.59 -16.67
CA SER A 44 -0.89 5.04 -16.84
C SER A 44 -1.77 5.84 -15.87
N ASP A 45 -2.95 5.29 -15.61
CA ASP A 45 -4.03 5.91 -14.82
C ASP A 45 -3.70 6.02 -13.32
N GLU A 46 -2.71 5.27 -12.82
CA GLU A 46 -2.37 5.26 -11.39
C GLU A 46 -1.35 6.35 -11.00
N GLY A 47 -0.95 7.21 -11.95
CA GLY A 47 -0.21 8.45 -11.66
C GLY A 47 0.82 8.87 -12.71
N PRO A 48 1.35 10.10 -12.61
CA PRO A 48 2.24 10.70 -13.62
C PRO A 48 3.51 9.90 -13.89
N ASP A 49 4.14 9.37 -12.84
CA ASP A 49 5.36 8.57 -12.96
C ASP A 49 5.11 7.26 -13.70
N ARG A 50 3.93 6.66 -13.57
CA ARG A 50 3.55 5.44 -14.28
C ARG A 50 3.18 5.77 -15.72
N LYS A 51 2.46 6.86 -15.96
CA LYS A 51 2.14 7.36 -17.31
C LYS A 51 3.39 7.51 -18.19
N LYS A 52 4.47 8.08 -17.63
CA LYS A 52 5.75 8.28 -18.33
C LYS A 52 6.53 7.00 -18.62
N ARG A 53 6.21 5.86 -17.97
CA ARG A 53 6.91 4.60 -18.27
C ARG A 53 6.48 4.08 -19.64
N PRO A 54 7.38 3.54 -20.47
CA PRO A 54 6.99 2.85 -21.70
C PRO A 54 6.34 1.49 -21.38
N ALA A 55 5.54 0.97 -22.31
CA ALA A 55 4.92 -0.36 -22.18
C ALA A 55 5.96 -1.48 -22.16
N PHE A 56 7.09 -1.32 -22.86
CA PHE A 56 8.21 -2.25 -22.87
C PHE A 56 9.52 -1.49 -22.75
N ARG A 57 10.46 -1.99 -21.92
CA ARG A 57 11.82 -1.44 -21.83
C ARG A 57 12.81 -2.43 -21.26
N THR A 58 14.07 -2.30 -21.64
CA THR A 58 15.18 -2.96 -20.94
C THR A 58 15.55 -2.18 -19.68
N VAL A 59 15.55 -2.84 -18.53
CA VAL A 59 15.81 -2.23 -17.22
C VAL A 59 17.17 -2.59 -16.63
N GLN A 60 17.82 -3.65 -17.12
CA GLN A 60 19.17 -4.03 -16.72
C GLN A 60 19.87 -4.83 -17.82
N VAL A 61 21.13 -4.52 -18.09
CA VAL A 61 22.01 -5.30 -18.97
C VAL A 61 23.36 -5.46 -18.28
N ASN A 62 23.86 -6.69 -18.19
CA ASN A 62 25.25 -6.97 -17.83
C ASN A 62 25.66 -8.36 -18.36
N GLY A 63 26.92 -8.75 -18.12
CA GLY A 63 27.46 -10.04 -18.58
C GLY A 63 26.81 -11.28 -17.96
N ALA A 64 25.89 -11.13 -17.00
CA ALA A 64 25.13 -12.24 -16.43
C ALA A 64 23.68 -12.30 -16.93
N ARG A 65 23.03 -11.14 -17.16
CA ARG A 65 21.61 -11.08 -17.51
C ARG A 65 21.22 -9.84 -18.31
N ILE A 66 20.14 -10.00 -19.05
CA ILE A 66 19.37 -8.94 -19.70
C ILE A 66 17.97 -9.00 -19.11
N VAL A 67 17.50 -7.90 -18.53
CA VAL A 67 16.17 -7.83 -17.89
C VAL A 67 15.32 -6.83 -18.64
N ASP A 68 14.22 -7.33 -19.19
CA ASP A 68 13.18 -6.55 -19.86
C ASP A 68 11.96 -6.42 -18.94
N GLU A 69 11.30 -5.26 -18.93
CA GLU A 69 10.04 -5.00 -18.22
C GLU A 69 8.92 -4.79 -19.24
N TRP A 70 7.80 -5.49 -19.04
CA TRP A 70 6.60 -5.37 -19.87
C TRP A 70 5.37 -5.05 -19.01
N LEU A 71 4.61 -4.04 -19.45
CA LEU A 71 3.41 -3.52 -18.82
C LEU A 71 2.20 -3.82 -19.74
N PRO A 72 1.62 -5.03 -19.71
CA PRO A 72 0.58 -5.45 -20.65
C PRO A 72 -0.72 -4.62 -20.54
N VAL A 73 -1.00 -4.09 -19.35
CA VAL A 73 -2.21 -3.31 -19.05
C VAL A 73 -1.91 -1.80 -18.95
N LYS A 74 -0.81 -1.35 -19.57
CA LYS A 74 -0.31 0.03 -19.43
C LYS A 74 -1.40 1.08 -19.68
N ASP A 75 -2.20 0.90 -20.71
CA ASP A 75 -3.19 1.89 -21.14
C ASP A 75 -4.61 1.57 -20.69
N TRP A 76 -4.78 0.58 -19.81
CA TRP A 76 -6.09 0.28 -19.22
C TRP A 76 -6.52 1.40 -18.26
N SER A 77 -7.74 1.90 -18.46
CA SER A 77 -8.42 2.78 -17.52
C SER A 77 -8.91 2.00 -16.29
N THR A 78 -9.27 2.72 -15.23
CA THR A 78 -9.90 2.07 -14.07
C THR A 78 -11.23 1.41 -14.42
N ALA A 79 -12.02 1.99 -15.34
CA ALA A 79 -13.24 1.38 -15.85
C ALA A 79 -12.95 0.06 -16.58
N ALA A 80 -11.98 0.03 -17.50
CA ALA A 80 -11.60 -1.18 -18.22
C ALA A 80 -11.15 -2.33 -17.30
N VAL A 81 -10.49 -2.00 -16.18
CA VAL A 81 -10.12 -3.00 -15.15
C VAL A 81 -11.36 -3.57 -14.46
N LYS A 82 -12.34 -2.73 -14.12
CA LYS A 82 -13.59 -3.18 -13.51
C LYS A 82 -14.41 -4.02 -14.48
N ASP A 83 -14.53 -3.58 -15.73
CA ASP A 83 -15.23 -4.30 -16.79
C ASP A 83 -14.63 -5.69 -17.00
N TRP A 84 -13.29 -5.79 -17.07
CA TRP A 84 -12.59 -7.06 -17.18
C TRP A 84 -12.92 -8.01 -16.03
N HIS A 85 -13.07 -7.49 -14.80
CA HIS A 85 -13.41 -8.30 -13.63
C HIS A 85 -14.85 -8.81 -13.60
N THR A 86 -15.73 -8.32 -14.46
CA THR A 86 -17.12 -8.82 -14.58
C THR A 86 -17.14 -10.28 -15.04
N ASP A 87 -16.30 -10.62 -16.02
CA ASP A 87 -16.25 -11.96 -16.63
C ASP A 87 -14.93 -12.69 -16.37
N ALA A 88 -14.01 -12.08 -15.60
CA ALA A 88 -12.72 -12.70 -15.30
C ALA A 88 -12.90 -13.97 -14.44
N PRO A 89 -12.13 -15.04 -14.71
CA PRO A 89 -12.15 -16.26 -13.91
C PRO A 89 -11.47 -16.09 -12.53
N VAL A 90 -11.02 -14.87 -12.20
CA VAL A 90 -10.29 -14.57 -10.96
C VAL A 90 -11.01 -13.43 -10.23
N PRO A 91 -11.48 -13.67 -8.99
CA PRO A 91 -12.13 -12.63 -8.20
C PRO A 91 -11.13 -11.53 -7.83
N TYR A 92 -11.59 -10.28 -7.83
CA TYR A 92 -10.82 -9.19 -7.25
C TYR A 92 -10.88 -9.23 -5.70
N SER A 93 -10.01 -8.45 -5.05
CA SER A 93 -9.98 -8.40 -3.58
C SER A 93 -11.27 -7.80 -3.03
N TRP A 94 -11.87 -8.47 -2.03
CA TRP A 94 -13.06 -7.98 -1.32
C TRP A 94 -12.95 -6.54 -0.80
N THR A 95 -11.72 -6.06 -0.57
CA THR A 95 -11.49 -4.71 -0.04
C THR A 95 -12.03 -3.60 -0.96
N TYR A 96 -12.23 -3.88 -2.25
CA TYR A 96 -12.81 -2.95 -3.21
C TYR A 96 -14.32 -2.76 -3.05
N ASP A 97 -15.03 -3.68 -2.39
CA ASP A 97 -16.47 -3.60 -2.16
C ASP A 97 -16.79 -2.96 -0.81
N SER A 98 -18.00 -2.40 -0.65
CA SER A 98 -18.50 -1.92 0.66
C SER A 98 -18.55 -3.08 1.67
N VAL A 99 -19.11 -4.21 1.24
CA VAL A 99 -19.19 -5.50 1.94
C VAL A 99 -18.63 -6.57 0.99
N PRO A 100 -17.83 -7.55 1.47
CA PRO A 100 -17.22 -8.56 0.62
C PRO A 100 -18.20 -9.23 -0.36
N GLY A 101 -17.92 -9.08 -1.65
CA GLY A 101 -18.65 -9.77 -2.71
C GLY A 101 -19.90 -9.04 -3.19
N THR A 102 -20.16 -7.80 -2.77
CA THR A 102 -21.33 -7.05 -3.27
C THR A 102 -21.21 -6.57 -4.71
N GLY A 103 -20.00 -6.51 -5.29
CA GLY A 103 -19.84 -6.05 -6.67
C GLY A 103 -19.88 -4.54 -6.87
N ASP A 104 -20.05 -3.75 -5.80
CA ASP A 104 -20.39 -2.33 -5.90
C ASP A 104 -19.18 -1.40 -6.07
N TRP A 105 -17.96 -1.89 -5.85
CA TRP A 105 -16.73 -1.10 -5.88
C TRP A 105 -16.74 0.14 -4.96
N LEU A 106 -17.53 0.13 -3.88
CA LEU A 106 -17.68 1.23 -2.92
C LEU A 106 -16.74 1.12 -1.71
N GLY A 107 -15.86 0.12 -1.67
CA GLY A 107 -14.84 -0.07 -0.66
C GLY A 107 -13.61 0.83 -0.83
N ASN A 108 -12.43 0.29 -0.54
CA ASN A 108 -11.17 0.98 -0.72
C ASN A 108 -10.86 1.19 -2.20
N SER A 109 -10.41 2.39 -2.58
CA SER A 109 -10.00 2.69 -3.97
C SER A 109 -8.73 1.95 -4.42
N ARG A 110 -8.00 1.36 -3.45
CA ARG A 110 -6.73 0.66 -3.64
C ARG A 110 -6.51 -0.41 -2.59
N CYS A 111 -6.02 -1.57 -3.00
CA CYS A 111 -5.58 -2.62 -2.09
C CYS A 111 -4.13 -2.40 -1.64
N SER A 112 -3.92 -1.55 -0.62
CA SER A 112 -2.61 -1.35 0.04
C SER A 112 -2.62 -1.83 1.49
N CYS A 113 -1.55 -1.58 2.26
CA CYS A 113 -1.58 -1.77 3.72
C CYS A 113 -2.80 -1.04 4.32
N ALA A 114 -3.44 -1.63 5.33
CA ALA A 114 -4.71 -1.13 5.88
C ALA A 114 -4.67 0.37 6.23
N LEU A 115 -3.67 0.82 7.00
CA LEU A 115 -3.48 2.24 7.34
C LEU A 115 -2.33 2.87 6.54
N CYS A 116 -2.33 2.67 5.22
CA CYS A 116 -1.25 3.16 4.37
C CYS A 116 -1.17 4.69 4.37
N GLY A 117 -0.01 5.24 4.76
CA GLY A 117 0.25 6.69 4.72
C GLY A 117 0.12 7.35 3.34
N PHE A 118 0.00 6.57 2.26
CA PHE A 118 -0.23 7.06 0.90
C PHE A 118 -1.68 6.93 0.41
N ALA A 119 -2.60 6.42 1.24
CA ALA A 119 -4.00 6.27 0.88
C ALA A 119 -4.76 7.62 0.90
N SER A 120 -5.92 7.67 0.25
CA SER A 120 -6.79 8.85 0.34
C SER A 120 -7.35 8.99 1.77
N ARG A 121 -7.86 10.19 2.12
CA ARG A 121 -8.54 10.39 3.42
C ARG A 121 -9.77 9.47 3.54
N ARG A 122 -10.57 9.34 2.49
CA ARG A 122 -11.74 8.43 2.45
C ARG A 122 -11.34 6.99 2.74
N ASP A 123 -10.30 6.49 2.08
CA ASP A 123 -9.80 5.12 2.28
C ASP A 123 -9.30 4.92 3.71
N LEU A 124 -8.62 5.91 4.29
CA LEU A 124 -8.13 5.84 5.66
C LEU A 124 -9.28 5.85 6.68
N LEU A 125 -10.31 6.66 6.48
CA LEU A 125 -11.50 6.67 7.33
C LEU A 125 -12.23 5.31 7.28
N LEU A 126 -12.40 4.76 6.08
CA LEU A 126 -12.93 3.40 5.91
C LEU A 126 -12.05 2.37 6.63
N SER A 127 -10.73 2.44 6.48
CA SER A 127 -9.80 1.50 7.12
C SER A 127 -9.70 1.63 8.64
N VAL A 128 -9.91 2.83 9.20
CA VAL A 128 -10.06 3.03 10.65
C VAL A 128 -11.28 2.27 11.16
N GLY A 129 -12.43 2.38 10.49
CA GLY A 129 -13.64 1.62 10.83
C GLY A 129 -13.45 0.11 10.67
N ARG A 130 -12.76 -0.33 9.61
CA ARG A 130 -12.51 -1.76 9.34
C ARG A 130 -11.51 -2.39 10.32
N ARG A 131 -10.54 -1.64 10.85
CA ARG A 131 -9.49 -2.15 11.74
C ARG A 131 -9.24 -1.24 12.95
N PRO A 132 -10.22 -1.10 13.86
CA PRO A 132 -10.15 -0.14 14.96
C PRO A 132 -8.95 -0.40 15.88
N ARG A 133 -8.66 -1.66 16.23
CA ARG A 133 -7.52 -2.01 17.09
C ARG A 133 -6.17 -1.70 16.45
N LEU A 134 -6.05 -1.85 15.13
CA LEU A 134 -4.85 -1.43 14.41
C LEU A 134 -4.70 0.10 14.43
N ALA A 135 -5.81 0.83 14.29
CA ALA A 135 -5.82 2.30 14.39
C ALA A 135 -5.36 2.76 15.79
N ASP A 136 -5.83 2.09 16.85
CA ASP A 136 -5.38 2.35 18.23
C ASP A 136 -3.88 2.11 18.40
N LEU A 137 -3.35 1.04 17.81
CA LEU A 137 -1.91 0.75 17.86
C LEU A 137 -1.10 1.82 17.12
N TYR A 138 -1.59 2.33 15.99
CA TYR A 138 -0.98 3.48 15.31
C TYR A 138 -1.05 4.74 16.20
N ALA A 139 -2.17 4.99 16.88
CA ALA A 139 -2.34 6.12 17.78
C ALA A 139 -1.36 6.05 18.96
N GLU A 140 -1.16 4.86 19.52
CA GLU A 140 -0.15 4.59 20.55
C GLU A 140 1.25 4.98 20.05
N VAL A 141 1.60 4.60 18.81
CA VAL A 141 2.89 4.94 18.20
C VAL A 141 3.04 6.45 18.02
N GLU A 142 2.07 7.14 17.43
CA GLU A 142 2.15 8.59 17.22
C GLU A 142 2.28 9.34 18.55
N ARG A 143 1.52 8.93 19.56
CA ARG A 143 1.56 9.51 20.90
C ARG A 143 2.92 9.31 21.59
N VAL A 144 3.46 8.09 21.59
CA VAL A 144 4.73 7.78 22.26
C VAL A 144 5.91 8.41 21.52
N ARG A 145 5.88 8.45 20.18
CA ARG A 145 6.96 9.05 19.39
C ARG A 145 6.88 10.56 19.32
N GLY A 146 5.72 11.14 19.59
CA GLY A 146 5.50 12.57 19.39
C GLY A 146 5.63 13.00 17.94
N ASP A 147 5.48 12.07 16.98
CA ASP A 147 5.53 12.31 15.53
C ASP A 147 4.34 11.64 14.84
N SER A 148 3.98 12.10 13.65
CA SER A 148 2.89 11.52 12.86
C SER A 148 3.40 10.69 11.70
N PHE A 149 2.59 9.73 11.25
CA PHE A 149 2.92 8.95 10.04
C PHE A 149 2.76 9.78 8.74
N ARG A 150 1.94 10.83 8.79
CA ARG A 150 1.70 11.76 7.68
C ARG A 150 1.78 13.21 8.14
N ALA A 151 2.14 14.10 7.21
CA ALA A 151 2.31 15.52 7.48
C ALA A 151 0.98 16.30 7.56
N ASP A 152 -0.09 15.76 7.01
CA ASP A 152 -1.38 16.43 6.84
C ASP A 152 -2.44 16.00 7.87
N TRP A 153 -2.36 14.76 8.40
CA TRP A 153 -3.29 14.24 9.41
C TRP A 153 -2.60 13.24 10.33
N ARG A 154 -3.04 13.20 11.59
CA ARG A 154 -2.71 12.13 12.54
C ARG A 154 -3.75 11.03 12.48
N ILE A 155 -3.40 9.81 12.89
CA ILE A 155 -4.40 8.74 13.02
C ILE A 155 -5.46 9.10 14.07
N THR A 156 -5.07 9.81 15.12
CA THR A 156 -5.99 10.31 16.15
C THR A 156 -7.01 11.30 15.59
N ASP A 157 -6.63 12.08 14.58
CA ASP A 157 -7.56 13.00 13.91
C ASP A 157 -8.58 12.23 13.07
N LEU A 158 -8.14 11.14 12.43
CA LEU A 158 -9.01 10.27 11.63
C LEU A 158 -9.99 9.47 12.50
N ILE A 159 -9.53 8.95 13.64
CA ILE A 159 -10.40 8.28 14.63
C ILE A 159 -11.47 9.27 15.12
N ARG A 160 -11.06 10.46 15.58
CA ARG A 160 -12.00 11.48 16.04
C ARG A 160 -12.97 11.91 14.93
N HIS A 161 -12.48 12.06 13.70
CA HIS A 161 -13.33 12.40 12.58
C HIS A 161 -14.40 11.34 12.32
N ALA A 162 -14.01 10.05 12.32
CA ALA A 162 -14.94 8.94 12.14
C ALA A 162 -16.03 8.91 13.22
N GLU A 163 -15.68 9.25 14.47
CA GLU A 163 -16.61 9.31 15.59
C GLU A 163 -17.54 10.54 15.55
N GLN A 164 -17.05 11.70 15.09
CA GLN A 164 -17.74 12.99 15.24
C GLN A 164 -18.35 13.56 13.95
N CYS A 165 -17.64 13.48 12.83
CA CYS A 165 -18.13 13.96 11.52
C CYS A 165 -18.67 12.81 10.65
N GLY A 166 -18.46 11.54 11.06
CA GLY A 166 -18.83 10.33 10.32
C GLY A 166 -17.72 9.77 9.43
N ALA A 167 -17.89 8.53 8.98
CA ALA A 167 -17.01 7.83 8.05
C ALA A 167 -17.85 6.92 7.14
N PRO A 168 -17.29 6.46 6.00
CA PRO A 168 -17.91 5.38 5.23
C PRO A 168 -18.17 4.16 6.12
N ASP A 169 -19.29 3.47 5.91
CA ASP A 169 -19.60 2.22 6.60
C ASP A 169 -18.44 1.22 6.36
N PRO A 170 -17.83 0.68 7.43
CA PRO A 170 -16.75 -0.29 7.28
C PRO A 170 -17.18 -1.57 6.56
N GLY A 171 -18.46 -1.95 6.64
CA GLY A 171 -19.03 -3.21 6.16
C GLY A 171 -18.51 -4.41 6.96
N VAL A 172 -17.19 -4.62 6.96
CA VAL A 172 -16.47 -5.63 7.75
C VAL A 172 -15.55 -4.97 8.75
N VAL A 173 -15.70 -5.36 10.02
CA VAL A 173 -14.75 -5.02 11.08
C VAL A 173 -13.86 -6.23 11.35
N CYS A 174 -12.57 -6.12 11.08
CA CYS A 174 -11.59 -7.14 11.45
C CYS A 174 -11.38 -7.09 12.97
N PRO A 175 -11.63 -8.20 13.70
CA PRO A 175 -11.57 -8.20 15.16
C PRO A 175 -10.15 -8.09 15.70
N ASP A 176 -9.12 -8.42 14.91
CA ASP A 176 -7.70 -8.28 15.30
C ASP A 176 -7.40 -8.90 16.69
N ASP A 177 -7.99 -10.06 16.95
CA ASP A 177 -7.93 -10.84 18.19
C ASP A 177 -7.01 -12.07 18.09
N GLY A 178 -6.55 -12.40 16.87
CA GLY A 178 -5.65 -13.51 16.61
C GLY A 178 -4.24 -13.36 17.21
N PRO A 179 -3.49 -14.48 17.33
CA PRO A 179 -2.14 -14.51 17.89
C PRO A 179 -1.15 -13.63 17.11
N GLU A 180 -1.34 -13.46 15.79
CA GLU A 180 -0.50 -12.62 14.93
C GLU A 180 -0.61 -11.15 15.33
N PHE A 181 -1.83 -10.68 15.63
CA PHE A 181 -2.03 -9.30 16.07
C PHE A 181 -1.46 -9.07 17.47
N THR A 182 -1.59 -10.06 18.36
CA THR A 182 -0.96 -10.03 19.68
C THR A 182 0.56 -9.91 19.56
N ALA A 183 1.18 -10.73 18.71
CA ALA A 183 2.61 -10.68 18.45
C ALA A 183 3.03 -9.32 17.85
N LEU A 184 2.28 -8.77 16.90
CA LEU A 184 2.51 -7.44 16.35
C LEU A 184 2.50 -6.37 17.45
N LYS A 185 1.49 -6.37 18.31
CA LYS A 185 1.34 -5.42 19.42
C LYS A 185 2.54 -5.49 20.38
N MET A 186 2.98 -6.70 20.72
CA MET A 186 4.19 -6.90 21.54
C MET A 186 5.44 -6.34 20.86
N GLN A 187 5.65 -6.63 19.57
CA GLN A 187 6.79 -6.14 18.80
C GLN A 187 6.81 -4.61 18.72
N VAL A 188 5.65 -3.99 18.48
CA VAL A 188 5.52 -2.53 18.44
C VAL A 188 5.88 -1.93 19.81
N ARG A 189 5.34 -2.46 20.90
CA ARG A 189 5.63 -1.97 22.25
C ARG A 189 7.09 -2.13 22.66
N ALA A 190 7.69 -3.27 22.35
CA ALA A 190 9.13 -3.48 22.55
C ALA A 190 9.97 -2.50 21.70
N ALA A 191 9.53 -2.16 20.49
CA ALA A 191 10.19 -1.14 19.69
C ALA A 191 10.01 0.26 20.28
N LEU A 192 8.84 0.59 20.84
CA LEU A 192 8.52 1.87 21.48
C LEU A 192 9.37 2.17 22.72
N GLN A 193 9.86 1.14 23.42
CA GLN A 193 10.81 1.30 24.54
C GLN A 193 12.19 1.80 24.12
N LYS A 194 12.57 1.65 22.84
CA LYS A 194 13.86 2.13 22.32
C LYS A 194 13.76 3.59 21.94
N GLU A 195 14.82 4.35 22.15
CA GLU A 195 14.87 5.76 21.75
C GLU A 195 14.55 5.95 20.25
N PRO A 196 13.84 7.03 19.89
CA PRO A 196 13.61 7.36 18.49
C PRO A 196 14.94 7.54 17.76
N ARG A 197 15.10 6.86 16.62
CA ARG A 197 16.30 7.02 15.77
C ARG A 197 16.39 8.37 15.07
N LYS A 198 15.30 9.15 15.07
CA LYS A 198 15.16 10.43 14.39
C LYS A 198 14.30 11.34 15.24
N GLU A 199 14.62 12.62 15.21
CA GLU A 199 13.78 13.65 15.82
C GLU A 199 12.40 13.73 15.14
N PRO A 200 11.33 14.02 15.90
CA PRO A 200 10.01 14.30 15.37
C PRO A 200 10.01 15.49 14.41
N LYS A 201 9.48 15.31 13.20
CA LYS A 201 9.46 16.37 12.16
C LYS A 201 8.07 16.77 11.69
N LEU A 202 7.12 15.83 11.69
CA LEU A 202 5.81 16.00 11.07
C LEU A 202 4.75 16.49 12.07
N ALA A 203 4.90 16.17 13.35
CA ALA A 203 4.00 16.63 14.41
C ALA A 203 3.86 18.16 14.57
N ARG A 204 4.73 18.97 13.93
CA ARG A 204 4.79 20.44 14.08
C ARG A 204 3.75 21.21 13.26
N ARG A 205 3.01 20.57 12.35
CA ARG A 205 1.96 21.26 11.59
C ARG A 205 0.66 21.23 12.40
N ALA A 206 0.18 22.41 12.81
CA ALA A 206 -1.10 22.56 13.48
C ALA A 206 -2.22 22.02 12.57
N GLY A 207 -3.09 21.19 13.15
CA GLY A 207 -4.09 20.39 12.44
C GLY A 207 -5.07 21.26 11.65
N ARG A 208 -5.39 20.80 10.44
CA ARG A 208 -6.51 21.30 9.64
C ARG A 208 -7.82 21.00 10.39
N ALA A 209 -8.86 21.81 10.22
CA ALA A 209 -10.07 21.62 11.02
C ALA A 209 -10.71 20.25 10.73
N LEU A 210 -11.24 19.61 11.78
CA LEU A 210 -11.77 18.25 11.76
C LEU A 210 -12.74 18.00 10.61
N CYS A 211 -13.62 18.95 10.30
CA CYS A 211 -14.62 18.80 9.24
C CYS A 211 -14.38 19.76 8.03
N ASP A 212 -13.17 20.30 7.83
CA ASP A 212 -12.88 21.07 6.60
C ASP A 212 -12.96 20.16 5.35
N GLY A 213 -13.89 20.50 4.44
CA GLY A 213 -14.03 19.84 3.14
C GLY A 213 -14.93 18.60 3.12
N CYS A 214 -15.86 18.44 4.08
CA CYS A 214 -16.97 17.48 3.97
C CYS A 214 -17.98 17.92 2.89
N THR A 215 -17.58 17.96 1.62
CA THR A 215 -18.55 17.88 0.53
C THR A 215 -18.93 16.43 0.38
N VAL A 216 -20.16 16.11 0.78
CA VAL A 216 -20.82 14.83 0.49
C VAL A 216 -20.78 14.66 -1.02
N HIS A 217 -19.88 13.80 -1.51
CA HIS A 217 -19.98 13.32 -2.88
C HIS A 217 -21.01 12.21 -2.85
N SER A 218 -22.23 12.57 -3.24
CA SER A 218 -23.34 11.68 -3.59
C SER A 218 -22.93 10.66 -4.64
#